data_AF-A0A929TA25-F1
#
_entry.id   AF-A0A929TA25-F1
#
_cell.length_a   1.000
_cell.length_b   1.000
_cell.length_c   1.000
_cell.angle_alpha   90.00
_cell.angle_beta   90.00
_cell.angle_gamma   90.00
#
_symmetry.space_group_name_H-M   'P 1'
#
loop_
_entity.id
_entity.type
_entity.pdbx_description
1 polymer ?
#
loop_
_entity_poly.entity_id
_entity_poly.type
_entity_poly.pdbx_seq_one_letter_code
_entity_poly.pdbx_strand_id
1 'polypeptide(L)'
;MSFFSMDSPLMRFLNRMADLIVLNLLSILFAIPALISGYLTLAIYGETGQLPLVYLLITALLSFPVGASLTALHTVLIKMVKNEEGYIVKGFFK
;
A
#
# COMPACT_ATOMS: atom_id res chain seq x y z
N MET A 1 -8.82 -32.27 -16.16
CA MET A 1 -8.71 -31.03 -15.35
C MET A 1 -7.48 -30.25 -15.84
N SER A 2 -7.67 -29.31 -16.76
CA SER A 2 -6.62 -28.46 -17.37
C SER A 2 -6.89 -26.96 -17.17
N PHE A 3 -7.95 -26.63 -16.43
CA PHE A 3 -8.40 -25.25 -16.21
C PHE A 3 -7.64 -24.54 -15.06
N PHE A 4 -6.83 -25.32 -14.31
CA PHE A 4 -5.92 -24.86 -13.26
C PHE A 4 -4.46 -25.23 -13.59
N SER A 5 -4.08 -25.26 -14.86
CA SER A 5 -2.67 -25.27 -15.22
C SER A 5 -2.12 -23.84 -15.13
N MET A 6 -0.85 -23.71 -14.76
CA MET A 6 -0.14 -22.42 -14.62
C MET A 6 -0.14 -21.58 -15.90
N ASP A 7 -0.37 -22.22 -17.05
CA ASP A 7 -0.46 -21.59 -18.38
C ASP A 7 -1.88 -21.16 -18.75
N SER A 8 -2.87 -21.39 -17.88
CA SER A 8 -4.25 -20.99 -18.13
C SER A 8 -4.43 -19.46 -17.96
N PRO A 9 -5.21 -18.80 -18.84
CA PRO A 9 -5.46 -17.35 -18.77
C PRO A 9 -6.10 -16.92 -17.44
N LEU A 10 -6.85 -17.80 -16.79
CA LEU A 10 -7.47 -17.55 -15.48
C LEU A 10 -6.43 -17.52 -14.34
N MET A 11 -5.43 -18.40 -14.36
CA MET A 11 -4.37 -18.39 -13.34
C MET A 11 -3.52 -17.11 -13.43
N ARG A 12 -3.27 -16.61 -14.64
CA ARG A 12 -2.60 -15.31 -14.87
C ARG A 12 -3.41 -14.14 -14.33
N PHE A 13 -4.73 -14.17 -14.52
CA PHE A 13 -5.63 -13.16 -13.95
C PHE A 13 -5.69 -13.22 -12.42
N LEU A 14 -5.86 -14.41 -11.85
CA LEU A 14 -5.93 -14.62 -10.41
C LEU A 14 -4.64 -14.22 -9.70
N ASN A 15 -3.47 -14.47 -10.29
CA ASN A 15 -2.20 -14.03 -9.71
C ASN A 15 -2.05 -12.50 -9.73
N ARG A 16 -2.57 -11.80 -10.76
CA ARG A 16 -2.62 -10.33 -10.76
C ARG A 16 -3.56 -9.79 -9.67
N MET A 17 -4.69 -10.46 -9.47
CA MET A 17 -5.62 -10.13 -8.38
C MET A 17 -4.99 -10.41 -7.01
N ALA A 18 -4.23 -11.48 -6.86
CA ALA A 18 -3.51 -11.78 -5.62
C ALA A 18 -2.44 -10.72 -5.31
N ASP A 19 -1.66 -10.29 -6.31
CA ASP A 19 -0.69 -9.19 -6.17
C ASP A 19 -1.40 -7.90 -5.70
N LEU A 20 -2.57 -7.57 -6.26
CA LEU A 20 -3.39 -6.43 -5.82
C LEU A 20 -3.87 -6.55 -4.38
N ILE A 21 -4.38 -7.73 -3.99
CA ILE A 21 -4.88 -7.98 -2.64
C ILE A 21 -3.75 -7.82 -1.61
N VAL A 22 -2.57 -8.34 -1.92
CA VAL A 22 -1.38 -8.22 -1.06
C VAL A 22 -0.95 -6.75 -0.95
N LEU A 23 -0.88 -6.02 -2.07
CA LEU A 23 -0.51 -4.61 -2.07
C LEU A 23 -1.53 -3.73 -1.34
N ASN A 24 -2.82 -4.04 -1.42
CA ASN A 24 -3.86 -3.32 -0.71
C ASN A 24 -3.89 -3.67 0.80
N LEU A 25 -3.52 -4.90 1.18
CA LEU A 25 -3.30 -5.23 2.58
C LEU A 25 -2.05 -4.52 3.14
N LEU A 26 -0.99 -4.39 2.35
CA LEU A 26 0.19 -3.60 2.71
C LEU A 26 -0.13 -2.12 2.89
N SER A 27 -0.97 -1.55 2.02
CA SER A 27 -1.39 -0.15 2.14
C SER A 27 -2.20 0.09 3.41
N ILE A 28 -3.09 -0.84 3.76
CA ILE A 28 -3.86 -0.80 5.01
C ILE A 28 -2.93 -0.94 6.22
N LEU A 29 -1.96 -1.85 6.18
CA LEU A 29 -0.99 -2.03 7.25
C LEU A 29 -0.17 -0.75 7.51
N PHE A 30 0.32 -0.09 6.45
CA PHE A 30 1.05 1.17 6.56
C PHE A 30 0.16 2.37 6.90
N ALA A 31 -1.15 2.28 6.69
CA ALA A 31 -2.09 3.32 7.09
C ALA A 31 -2.33 3.35 8.61
N ILE A 32 -2.18 2.24 9.33
CA ILE A 32 -2.45 2.16 10.77
C ILE A 32 -1.55 3.13 11.58
N PRO A 33 -0.21 3.14 11.43
CA PRO A 33 0.65 4.10 12.13
C PRO A 33 0.32 5.56 11.80
N ALA A 34 0.02 5.86 10.53
CA ALA A 34 -0.33 7.19 10.09
C ALA A 34 -1.61 7.69 10.78
N LEU A 35 -2.64 6.85 10.83
CA LEU A 35 -3.91 7.17 11.50
C LEU A 35 -3.73 7.41 13.01
N ILE A 36 -2.93 6.56 13.68
CA ILE A 36 -2.65 6.71 15.12
C ILE A 36 -1.91 8.01 15.39
N SER A 37 -0.88 8.34 14.59
CA SER A 37 -0.12 9.59 14.74
C SER A 37 -0.95 10.86 14.50
N GLY A 38 -1.86 10.81 13.52
CA GLY A 38 -2.78 11.92 13.23
C GLY A 38 -3.77 12.16 14.36
N TYR A 39 -4.38 11.08 14.89
CA TYR A 39 -5.27 11.17 16.04
C TYR A 39 -4.58 11.75 17.28
N LEU A 40 -3.37 11.29 17.60
CA LEU A 40 -2.60 11.78 18.74
C LEU A 40 -2.26 13.28 18.61
N THR A 41 -1.89 13.73 17.40
CA THR A 41 -1.58 15.15 17.15
C THR A 41 -2.81 16.03 17.33
N LEU A 42 -3.99 15.58 16.87
CA LEU A 42 -5.26 16.27 17.09
C LEU A 42 -5.65 16.33 18.58
N ALA A 43 -5.44 15.24 19.33
CA ALA A 43 -5.72 15.20 20.76
C ALA A 43 -4.84 16.21 21.53
N ILE A 44 -3.54 16.28 21.23
CA ILE A 44 -2.62 17.23 21.87
C ILE A 44 -3.00 18.67 21.55
N TYR A 45 -3.39 18.96 20.30
CA TYR A 45 -3.89 20.29 19.93
C TYR A 45 -5.13 20.69 20.72
N GLY A 46 -6.05 19.76 20.95
CA GLY A 46 -7.26 20.01 21.74
C GLY A 46 -6.96 20.40 23.19
N GLU A 47 -5.92 19.82 23.80
CA GLU A 47 -5.55 20.06 25.20
C GLU A 47 -4.67 21.32 25.39
N THR A 48 -3.76 21.60 24.46
CA THR A 48 -2.76 22.69 24.62
C THR A 48 -3.02 23.92 23.76
N GLY A 49 -3.93 23.85 22.77
CA GLY A 49 -4.21 24.95 21.84
C GLY A 49 -3.02 25.32 20.93
N GLN A 50 -1.93 24.56 20.98
CA GLN A 50 -0.71 24.76 20.21
C GLN A 50 -0.37 23.45 19.48
N LEU A 51 0.18 23.56 18.27
CA LEU A 51 0.70 22.43 17.51
C LEU A 51 2.24 22.48 17.59
N PRO A 52 2.89 21.68 18.47
CA PRO A 52 4.33 21.68 18.56
C PRO A 52 4.92 21.09 17.27
N LEU A 53 5.92 21.76 16.71
CA LEU A 53 6.59 21.36 15.47
C LEU A 53 7.07 19.89 15.50
N VAL A 54 7.53 19.43 16.67
CA VAL A 54 8.06 18.08 16.88
C VAL A 54 7.04 16.98 16.54
N TYR A 55 5.77 17.13 16.94
CA TYR A 55 4.73 16.13 16.64
C TYR A 55 4.34 16.10 15.16
N LEU A 56 4.41 17.25 14.49
CA LEU A 56 4.23 17.36 13.04
C LEU A 56 5.32 16.59 12.28
N LEU A 57 6.57 16.70 12.72
CA LEU A 57 7.70 15.97 12.13
C LEU A 57 7.58 14.46 12.35
N ILE A 58 7.17 14.02 13.54
CA ILE A 58 6.98 12.60 13.85
C ILE A 58 5.84 12.00 13.00
N THR A 59 4.73 12.74 12.87
CA THR A 59 3.58 12.34 12.04
C THR A 59 3.97 12.25 10.56
N ALA A 60 4.76 13.21 10.06
CA ALA A 60 5.30 13.16 8.71
C ALA A 60 6.18 11.93 8.50
N LEU A 61 7.10 11.65 9.44
CA LEU A 61 8.00 10.50 9.39
C LEU A 61 7.24 9.17 9.32
N LEU A 62 6.19 9.02 10.15
CA LEU A 62 5.38 7.81 10.23
C LEU A 62 4.45 7.60 9.02
N SER A 63 4.13 8.67 8.28
CA SER A 63 3.19 8.61 7.13
C SER A 63 3.87 8.34 5.78
N PHE A 64 5.20 8.52 5.67
CA PHE A 64 5.96 8.23 4.44
C PHE A 64 5.72 6.85 3.80
N PRO A 65 5.57 5.74 4.55
CA PRO A 65 5.39 4.41 3.97
C PRO A 65 4.10 4.27 3.13
N VAL A 66 3.06 5.06 3.42
CA VAL A 66 1.79 5.04 2.67
C VAL A 66 2.01 5.44 1.21
N GLY A 67 2.88 6.41 0.96
CA GLY A 67 3.19 6.87 -0.40
C GLY A 67 3.90 5.81 -1.24
N ALA A 68 4.79 5.02 -0.64
CA ALA A 68 5.47 3.92 -1.33
C ALA A 68 4.46 2.83 -1.75
N SER A 69 3.52 2.48 -0.86
CA SER A 69 2.46 1.50 -1.16
C SER A 69 1.50 1.99 -2.25
N LEU A 70 1.13 3.29 -2.24
CA LEU A 70 0.24 3.87 -3.24
C LEU A 70 0.89 3.90 -4.63
N THR A 71 2.19 4.19 -4.69
CA THR A 71 2.96 4.18 -5.94
C THR A 71 3.05 2.78 -6.51
N ALA A 72 3.30 1.76 -5.67
CA ALA A 72 3.33 0.37 -6.08
C ALA A 72 1.97 -0.10 -6.64
N LEU A 73 0.87 0.28 -5.98
CA LEU A 73 -0.49 0.04 -6.47
C LEU A 73 -0.72 0.69 -7.84
N HIS A 74 -0.33 1.96 -8.01
CA HIS A 74 -0.48 2.68 -9.27
C HIS A 74 0.29 2.01 -10.42
N THR A 75 1.54 1.59 -10.18
CA THR A 75 2.33 0.87 -11.19
C THR A 75 1.68 -0.46 -11.57
N VAL A 76 1.15 -1.21 -10.61
CA VAL A 76 0.47 -2.49 -10.87
C VAL A 76 -0.85 -2.28 -11.64
N LEU A 77 -1.65 -1.27 -11.26
CA LEU A 77 -2.88 -0.89 -11.97
C LEU A 77 -2.60 -0.58 -13.45
N ILE A 78 -1.57 0.21 -13.74
CA ILE A 78 -1.20 0.53 -15.12
C ILE A 78 -0.77 -0.74 -15.88
N LYS A 79 -0.04 -1.67 -15.25
CA LYS A 79 0.33 -2.93 -15.91
C LYS A 79 -0.87 -3.84 -16.18
N MET A 80 -1.85 -3.87 -15.28
CA MET A 80 -3.10 -4.62 -15.50
C MET A 80 -3.93 -4.03 -16.65
N VAL A 81 -4.05 -2.70 -16.73
CA VAL A 81 -4.74 -2.02 -17.83
C VAL A 81 -4.03 -2.25 -19.17
N LYS A 82 -2.69 -2.27 -19.18
CA LYS A 82 -1.88 -2.56 -20.37
C LYS A 82 -1.76 -4.04 -20.72
N ASN A 83 -2.36 -4.93 -19.91
CA ASN A 83 -2.27 -6.38 -20.06
C ASN A 83 -0.83 -6.94 -20.08
N GLU A 84 0.15 -6.18 -19.55
CA GLU A 84 1.56 -6.57 -19.54
C GLU A 84 1.81 -7.67 -18.48
N GLU A 85 2.53 -8.73 -18.86
CA GLU A 85 2.85 -9.84 -17.95
C GLU A 85 4.10 -9.53 -17.13
N GLY A 86 3.91 -9.11 -15.89
CA GLY A 86 5.00 -8.91 -14.95
C GLY A 86 4.53 -9.08 -13.52
N TYR A 87 4.87 -10.21 -12.91
CA TYR A 87 4.71 -10.47 -11.47
C TYR A 87 5.56 -9.47 -10.70
N ILE A 88 4.94 -8.42 -10.14
CA ILE A 88 5.67 -7.37 -9.43
C ILE A 88 6.08 -7.84 -8.04
N VAL A 89 5.31 -8.72 -7.39
CA VAL A 89 5.65 -9.18 -6.02
C VAL A 89 6.96 -9.97 -5.98
N LYS A 90 7.30 -10.73 -7.02
CA LYS A 90 8.62 -11.39 -7.14
C LYS A 90 9.77 -10.42 -7.43
N GLY A 91 9.49 -9.26 -8.02
CA GLY A 91 10.50 -8.21 -8.25
C GLY A 91 10.79 -7.34 -7.02
N PHE A 92 9.85 -7.26 -6.08
CA PHE A 92 9.98 -6.46 -4.85
C PHE A 92 10.84 -7.15 -3.77
N PHE A 93 10.92 -8.49 -3.80
CA PHE A 93 11.72 -9.31 -2.87
C PHE A 93 12.96 -9.92 -3.53
N LYS A 94 13.43 -9.36 -4.65
CA LYS A 94 14.72 -9.72 -5.24
C LYS A 94 15.79 -8.69 -4.90
#